data_AF-A0A1T4Y332-F1
#
_entry.id   AF-A0A1T4Y332-F1
#
_cell.length_a   1.000
_cell.length_b   1.000
_cell.length_c   1.000
_cell.angle_alpha   90.00
_cell.angle_beta   90.00
_cell.angle_gamma   90.00
#
_symmetry.space_group_name_H-M   'P 1'
#
loop_
_entity.id
_entity.type
_entity.pdbx_description
1 polymer ?
#
loop_
_entity_poly.entity_id
_entity_poly.type
_entity_poly.pdbx_seq_one_letter_code
_entity_poly.pdbx_strand_id
1 'polypeptide(L)'
;MKRIFYVFKGSVDSGVGPLQIEFADGAVLFDAGGDGETLKVSGVRWIDPFLAEDPPSEVNKAYVDKYGKWTAFDVVGSPEYRQFLEGVIQGVVPRKTLDGRLTGVVLQTTKGDMSVMAEWDELVVALSPAPENEA
;
A
#
# COMPACT_ATOMS: atom_id res chain seq x y z
N MET A 1 6.67 -6.27 -4.02
CA MET A 1 5.52 -5.47 -3.53
C MET A 1 5.84 -4.98 -2.13
N LYS A 2 5.50 -3.73 -1.81
CA LYS A 2 5.84 -3.13 -0.51
C LYS A 2 4.60 -2.55 0.16
N ARG A 3 4.49 -2.77 1.47
CA ARG A 3 3.59 -2.00 2.33
C ARG A 3 4.40 -0.93 3.04
N ILE A 4 3.85 0.28 3.14
CA ILE A 4 4.49 1.39 3.82
C ILE A 4 3.78 1.55 5.15
N PHE A 5 4.47 1.30 6.25
CA PHE A 5 3.91 1.25 7.59
C PHE A 5 4.54 2.30 8.49
N TYR A 6 3.77 2.82 9.44
CA TYR A 6 4.29 3.76 10.41
C TYR A 6 5.13 3.04 11.45
N VAL A 7 6.32 3.56 11.72
CA VAL A 7 7.27 3.00 12.69
C VAL A 7 7.59 4.04 13.73
N PHE A 8 7.38 3.69 15.00
CA PHE A 8 7.72 4.56 16.12
C PHE A 8 8.29 3.74 17.27
N LYS A 9 9.50 4.11 17.73
CA LYS A 9 10.19 3.47 18.88
C LYS A 9 10.24 1.94 18.80
N GLY A 10 10.49 1.40 17.60
CA GLY A 10 10.59 -0.04 17.35
C GLY A 10 9.25 -0.76 17.18
N SER A 11 8.12 -0.09 17.39
CA SER A 11 6.80 -0.60 17.06
C SER A 11 6.44 -0.26 15.62
N VAL A 12 5.81 -1.22 14.93
CA VAL A 12 5.29 -1.06 13.57
C VAL A 12 3.77 -1.11 13.64
N ASP A 13 3.11 -0.07 13.14
CA ASP A 13 1.67 -0.10 12.88
C ASP A 13 1.44 -0.64 11.47
N SER A 14 1.00 -1.90 11.39
CA SER A 14 0.79 -2.62 10.14
C SER A 14 -0.67 -2.66 9.69
N GLY A 15 -1.59 -1.96 10.37
CA GLY A 15 -3.01 -1.99 10.05
C GLY A 15 -3.34 -1.20 8.78
N VAL A 16 -2.64 -0.10 8.55
CA VAL A 16 -2.93 0.89 7.50
C VAL A 16 -1.65 1.40 6.86
N GLY A 17 -1.79 2.06 5.72
CA GLY A 17 -0.72 2.80 5.06
C GLY A 17 -0.58 2.50 3.58
N PRO A 18 0.30 3.20 2.85
CA PRO A 18 0.42 3.08 1.40
C PRO A 18 0.80 1.68 0.90
N LEU A 19 0.40 1.37 -0.33
CA LEU A 19 0.74 0.13 -1.03
C LEU A 19 1.53 0.45 -2.30
N GLN A 20 2.71 -0.15 -2.47
CA GLN A 20 3.44 -0.14 -3.72
C GLN A 20 3.45 -1.52 -4.37
N ILE A 21 2.94 -1.61 -5.59
CA ILE A 21 3.09 -2.79 -6.44
C ILE A 21 4.18 -2.49 -7.47
N GLU A 22 5.16 -3.38 -7.56
CA GLU A 22 6.26 -3.28 -8.54
C GLU A 22 5.97 -4.21 -9.71
N PHE A 23 6.16 -3.70 -10.92
CA PHE A 23 6.06 -4.40 -12.19
C PHE A 23 7.43 -4.41 -12.87
N ALA A 24 7.59 -5.18 -13.95
CA ALA A 24 8.87 -5.30 -14.65
C ALA A 24 9.37 -3.95 -15.21
N ASP A 25 8.45 -3.07 -15.61
CA ASP A 25 8.72 -1.79 -16.26
C ASP A 25 8.41 -0.56 -15.38
N GLY A 26 7.91 -0.76 -14.16
CA GLY A 26 7.45 0.37 -13.34
C GLY A 26 6.95 -0.01 -11.96
N ALA A 27 6.29 0.93 -11.31
CA ALA A 27 5.60 0.72 -10.05
C ALA A 27 4.32 1.55 -10.01
N VAL A 28 3.33 1.04 -9.27
CA VAL A 28 2.13 1.80 -8.91
C VAL A 28 2.10 1.94 -7.40
N LEU A 29 1.97 3.19 -6.94
CA LEU A 29 1.79 3.56 -5.55
C LEU A 29 0.33 3.99 -5.34
N PHE A 30 -0.32 3.29 -4.41
CA PHE A 30 -1.62 3.61 -3.86
C PHE A 30 -1.44 4.26 -2.50
N ASP A 31 -2.18 5.33 -2.26
CA ASP A 31 -2.13 6.12 -1.02
C ASP A 31 -3.50 6.73 -0.73
N ALA A 32 -3.76 7.07 0.52
CA ALA A 32 -4.92 7.88 0.87
C ALA A 32 -4.68 9.33 0.47
N GLY A 33 -5.69 9.96 -0.09
CA GLY A 33 -5.70 11.39 -0.38
C GLY A 33 -5.75 12.18 0.92
N GLY A 34 -5.11 13.36 0.93
CA GLY A 34 -5.16 14.25 2.10
C GLY A 34 -6.53 14.86 2.38
N ASP A 35 -7.55 14.54 1.56
CA ASP A 35 -8.95 14.88 1.78
C ASP A 35 -9.70 13.86 2.64
N GLY A 36 -9.05 12.75 3.01
CA GLY A 36 -9.62 11.73 3.88
C GLY A 36 -10.63 10.80 3.20
N GLU A 37 -10.75 10.83 1.88
CA GLU A 37 -11.77 10.02 1.18
C GLU A 37 -11.30 9.51 -0.18
N THR A 38 -10.41 10.24 -0.85
CA THR A 38 -9.99 9.90 -2.21
C THR A 38 -8.82 8.92 -2.20
N LEU A 39 -8.88 7.88 -3.03
CA LEU A 39 -7.73 7.05 -3.36
C LEU A 39 -6.81 7.81 -4.33
N LYS A 40 -5.58 8.06 -3.91
CA LYS A 40 -4.51 8.56 -4.77
C LYS A 40 -3.79 7.38 -5.42
N VAL A 41 -3.65 7.42 -6.73
CA VAL A 41 -2.90 6.43 -7.51
C VAL A 41 -1.83 7.15 -8.33
N SER A 42 -0.59 6.67 -8.26
CA SER A 42 0.53 7.26 -9.00
C SER A 42 1.46 6.20 -9.58
N GLY A 43 1.98 6.44 -10.78
CA GLY A 43 2.93 5.54 -11.46
C GLY A 43 4.37 5.71 -11.00
N VAL A 44 4.59 6.02 -9.72
CA VAL A 44 5.91 6.26 -9.14
C VAL A 44 6.20 5.28 -8.01
N ARG A 45 7.49 5.13 -7.69
CA ARG A 45 7.91 4.43 -6.47
C ARG A 45 7.77 5.36 -5.28
N TRP A 46 7.43 4.81 -4.13
CA TRP A 46 7.56 5.46 -2.84
C TRP A 46 9.04 5.75 -2.57
N ILE A 47 9.30 6.94 -2.05
CA ILE A 47 10.62 7.44 -1.70
C ILE A 47 10.58 7.80 -0.22
N ASP A 48 11.53 7.28 0.57
CA ASP A 48 11.66 7.66 1.97
C ASP A 48 12.15 9.11 2.05
N PRO A 49 11.34 10.04 2.59
CA PRO A 49 11.72 11.45 2.65
C PRO A 49 12.93 11.70 3.56
N PHE A 50 13.23 10.78 4.48
CA PHE A 50 14.36 10.90 5.41
C PHE A 50 15.66 10.30 4.86
N LEU A 51 15.61 9.60 3.72
CA LEU A 51 16.78 9.03 3.03
C LEU A 51 17.21 9.84 1.80
N ALA A 52 16.72 11.07 1.65
CA ALA A 52 17.20 11.98 0.60
C ALA A 52 18.71 12.25 0.71
N GLU A 53 19.26 12.14 1.93
CA GLU A 53 20.69 12.18 2.24
C GLU A 53 21.09 10.85 2.88
N ASP A 54 22.17 10.23 2.41
CA ASP A 54 22.74 9.01 2.98
C ASP A 54 24.20 9.26 3.40
N PRO A 55 24.51 9.28 4.72
CA PRO A 55 23.60 9.01 5.84
C PRO A 55 22.59 10.14 6.08
N PRO A 56 21.44 9.86 6.73
CA PRO A 56 20.46 10.90 7.07
C PRO A 56 21.06 12.00 7.94
N SER A 57 20.62 13.25 7.74
CA SER A 57 21.02 14.37 8.59
C SER A 57 20.67 14.13 10.06
N GLU A 58 21.43 14.74 10.98
CA GLU A 58 21.13 14.66 12.42
C GLU A 58 19.73 15.21 12.76
N VAL A 59 19.24 16.20 12.00
CA VAL A 59 17.88 16.72 12.14
C VAL A 59 16.85 15.65 11.78
N ASN A 60 17.04 14.94 10.67
CA ASN A 60 16.17 13.84 10.27
C ASN A 60 16.19 12.71 11.29
N LYS A 61 17.38 12.33 11.78
CA LYS A 61 17.51 11.31 12.85
C LYS A 61 16.75 11.71 14.10
N ALA A 62 16.94 12.94 14.58
CA ALA A 62 16.25 13.45 15.77
C ALA A 62 14.73 13.52 15.58
N TYR A 63 14.26 13.88 14.38
CA TYR A 63 12.84 13.87 14.05
C TYR A 63 12.25 12.45 14.09
N VAL A 64 12.90 11.49 13.43
CA VAL A 64 12.46 10.09 13.38
C VAL A 64 12.48 9.46 14.76
N ASP A 65 13.47 9.76 15.61
CA ASP A 65 13.51 9.28 16.99
C ASP A 65 12.35 9.83 17.83
N LYS A 66 12.05 11.12 17.67
CA LYS A 66 11.02 11.80 18.46
C LYS A 66 9.60 11.45 18.02
N TYR A 67 9.36 11.33 16.72
CA TYR A 67 8.02 11.20 16.15
C TYR A 67 7.76 9.85 15.50
N GLY A 68 8.78 9.22 14.90
CA GLY A 68 8.62 8.06 14.04
C GLY A 68 8.66 8.44 12.56
N LYS A 69 8.42 7.45 11.69
CA LYS A 69 8.31 7.65 10.24
C LYS A 69 7.56 6.52 9.55
N TRP A 70 7.09 6.81 8.35
CA TRP A 70 6.69 5.79 7.39
C TRP A 70 7.91 5.04 6.83
N THR A 71 7.83 3.72 6.77
CA THR A 71 8.92 2.85 6.29
C THR A 71 8.34 1.80 5.35
N ALA A 72 9.00 1.58 4.20
CA ALA A 72 8.61 0.54 3.26
C ALA A 72 9.14 -0.84 3.71
N PHE A 73 8.24 -1.82 3.75
CA PHE A 73 8.53 -3.22 4.04
C PHE A 73 8.22 -4.07 2.81
N ASP A 74 9.16 -4.92 2.41
CA ASP A 74 8.88 -5.94 1.40
C ASP A 74 7.98 -7.02 2.01
N VAL A 75 6.82 -7.22 1.40
CA VAL A 75 5.82 -8.19 1.84
C VAL A 75 5.71 -9.40 0.91
N VAL A 76 6.63 -9.56 -0.05
CA VAL A 76 6.62 -10.69 -1.00
C VAL A 76 6.75 -12.03 -0.29
N GLY A 77 7.49 -12.08 0.82
CA GLY A 77 7.65 -13.28 1.62
C GLY A 77 6.44 -13.61 2.51
N SER A 78 5.54 -12.65 2.76
CA SER A 78 4.45 -12.80 3.71
C SER A 78 3.36 -13.75 3.18
N PRO A 79 2.94 -14.78 3.94
CA PRO A 79 1.96 -15.77 3.48
C PRO A 79 0.66 -15.15 2.95
N GLU A 80 0.18 -14.10 3.61
CA GLU A 80 -1.03 -13.36 3.26
C GLU A 80 -1.00 -12.82 1.82
N TYR A 81 0.14 -12.26 1.43
CA TYR A 81 0.34 -11.59 0.14
C TYR A 81 0.87 -12.52 -0.96
N ARG A 82 1.46 -13.66 -0.59
CA ARG A 82 2.05 -14.61 -1.54
C ARG A 82 1.05 -15.08 -2.59
N GLN A 83 -0.17 -15.43 -2.17
CA GLN A 83 -1.24 -15.86 -3.08
C GLN A 83 -1.55 -14.82 -4.17
N PHE A 84 -1.48 -13.53 -3.83
CA PHE A 84 -1.78 -12.45 -4.77
C PHE A 84 -0.63 -12.23 -5.75
N LEU A 85 0.62 -12.33 -5.27
CA LEU A 85 1.83 -12.11 -6.09
C LEU A 85 2.10 -13.23 -7.08
N GLU A 86 1.62 -14.44 -6.79
CA GLU A 86 1.63 -15.57 -7.72
C GLU A 86 0.44 -15.54 -8.70
N GLY A 87 -0.52 -14.64 -8.48
CA GLY A 87 -1.68 -14.44 -9.33
C GLY A 87 -1.42 -13.53 -10.52
N VAL A 88 -2.21 -13.70 -11.58
CA VAL A 88 -2.24 -12.76 -12.71
C VAL A 88 -3.39 -11.79 -12.50
N ILE A 89 -3.15 -10.49 -12.58
CA ILE A 89 -4.22 -9.48 -12.54
C ILE A 89 -5.09 -9.65 -13.80
N GLN A 90 -6.37 -9.94 -13.58
CA GLN A 90 -7.37 -10.14 -14.64
C GLN A 90 -8.26 -8.91 -14.82
N GLY A 91 -8.41 -8.09 -13.77
CA GLY A 91 -9.32 -6.97 -13.77
C GLY A 91 -8.99 -5.94 -12.70
N VAL A 92 -9.47 -4.72 -12.94
CA VAL A 92 -9.35 -3.60 -12.02
C VAL A 92 -10.73 -2.95 -11.91
N VAL A 93 -11.37 -3.07 -10.75
CA VAL A 93 -12.72 -2.55 -10.52
C VAL A 93 -12.62 -1.31 -9.63
N PRO A 94 -12.79 -0.09 -10.18
CA PRO A 94 -12.76 1.12 -9.37
C PRO A 94 -13.99 1.19 -8.45
N ARG A 95 -13.78 1.61 -7.21
CA ARG A 95 -14.84 2.00 -6.28
C ARG A 95 -14.93 3.52 -6.28
N LYS A 96 -16.13 4.03 -6.56
CA LYS A 96 -16.40 5.45 -6.62
C LYS A 96 -17.58 5.83 -5.75
N THR A 97 -17.55 7.02 -5.21
CA THR A 97 -18.72 7.67 -4.61
C THR A 97 -19.78 8.00 -5.67
N LEU A 98 -20.98 8.42 -5.23
CA LEU A 98 -22.06 8.85 -6.13
C LEU A 98 -21.68 10.07 -7.00
N ASP A 99 -20.85 10.98 -6.47
CA ASP A 99 -20.29 12.13 -7.19
C ASP A 99 -19.05 11.76 -8.05
N GLY A 100 -18.66 10.47 -8.08
CA GLY A 100 -17.67 9.94 -9.01
C GLY A 100 -16.22 10.00 -8.54
N ARG A 101 -15.95 10.42 -7.29
CA ARG A 101 -14.61 10.39 -6.70
C ARG A 101 -14.16 8.95 -6.50
N LEU A 102 -12.90 8.66 -6.84
CA LEU A 102 -12.32 7.33 -6.65
C LEU A 102 -11.96 7.16 -5.18
N THR A 103 -12.58 6.21 -4.49
CA THR A 103 -12.32 5.93 -3.06
C THR A 103 -11.57 4.62 -2.87
N GLY A 104 -11.47 3.79 -3.90
CA GLY A 104 -10.77 2.54 -3.81
C GLY A 104 -10.71 1.80 -5.13
N VAL A 105 -10.05 0.65 -5.12
CA VAL A 105 -9.96 -0.25 -6.25
C VAL A 105 -9.92 -1.69 -5.77
N VAL A 106 -10.56 -2.58 -6.50
CA VAL A 106 -10.39 -4.02 -6.34
C VAL A 106 -9.54 -4.53 -7.50
N LEU A 107 -8.38 -5.07 -7.19
CA LEU A 107 -7.52 -5.78 -8.12
C LEU A 107 -7.94 -7.25 -8.10
N GLN A 108 -8.52 -7.71 -9.21
CA GLN A 108 -8.96 -9.09 -9.35
C GLN A 108 -7.84 -9.91 -9.94
N THR A 109 -7.48 -11.01 -9.30
CA THR A 109 -6.44 -11.93 -9.78
C THR A 109 -6.96 -13.35 -9.93
N THR A 110 -6.20 -14.17 -10.65
CA THR A 110 -6.47 -15.62 -10.76
C THR A 110 -6.45 -16.37 -9.42
N LYS A 111 -5.99 -15.75 -8.34
CA LYS A 111 -5.82 -16.36 -7.00
C LYS A 111 -6.67 -15.70 -5.92
N GLY A 112 -7.41 -14.65 -6.25
CA GLY A 112 -8.21 -13.88 -5.31
C GLY A 112 -8.18 -12.39 -5.60
N ASP A 113 -8.90 -11.63 -4.78
CA ASP A 113 -9.07 -10.20 -4.94
C ASP A 113 -8.28 -9.45 -3.85
N MET A 114 -7.68 -8.32 -4.24
CA MET A 114 -7.11 -7.34 -3.30
C MET A 114 -7.94 -6.07 -3.36
N SER A 115 -8.58 -5.73 -2.25
CA SER A 115 -9.26 -4.45 -2.07
C SER A 115 -8.27 -3.44 -1.50
N VAL A 116 -8.15 -2.28 -2.16
CA VAL A 116 -7.32 -1.15 -1.75
C VAL A 116 -8.23 0.06 -1.61
N MET A 117 -8.49 0.48 -0.37
CA MET A 117 -9.51 1.48 -0.06
C MET A 117 -8.87 2.63 0.72
N ALA A 118 -9.21 3.87 0.34
CA ALA A 118 -9.05 5.01 1.22
C ALA A 118 -10.23 5.03 2.20
N GLU A 119 -9.91 4.95 3.49
CA GLU A 119 -10.86 5.06 4.58
C GLU A 119 -10.34 6.13 5.52
N TRP A 120 -11.03 7.28 5.57
CA TRP A 120 -10.48 8.46 6.23
C TRP A 120 -9.13 8.84 5.61
N ASP A 121 -8.19 9.30 6.41
CA ASP A 121 -6.82 9.64 6.00
C ASP A 121 -5.90 8.41 5.84
N GLU A 122 -6.46 7.19 5.89
CA GLU A 122 -5.69 5.96 5.89
C GLU A 122 -6.00 5.05 4.69
N LEU A 123 -4.98 4.31 4.24
CA LEU A 123 -5.14 3.32 3.18
C LEU A 123 -5.23 1.91 3.78
N VAL A 124 -6.38 1.28 3.60
CA VAL A 124 -6.68 -0.09 4.03
C VAL A 124 -6.48 -1.05 2.86
N VAL A 125 -5.80 -2.17 3.14
CA VAL A 125 -5.64 -3.27 2.17
C VAL A 125 -6.21 -4.55 2.74
N ALA A 126 -7.17 -5.14 2.03
CA ALA A 126 -7.80 -6.40 2.40
C ALA A 126 -7.63 -7.42 1.27
N LEU A 127 -7.33 -8.67 1.64
CA LEU A 127 -7.12 -9.78 0.71
C LEU A 127 -8.26 -10.78 0.88
N SER A 128 -8.86 -11.19 -0.23
CA SER A 128 -9.90 -12.21 -0.26
C SER A 128 -9.44 -13.33 -1.21
N PRO A 129 -9.29 -14.57 -0.73
CA PRO A 129 -8.90 -15.68 -1.61
C PRO A 129 -9.99 -15.93 -2.66
N ALA A 130 -9.60 -16.48 -3.81
CA ALA A 130 -10.59 -16.99 -4.76
C ALA A 130 -11.44 -18.07 -4.07
N PRO A 131 -12.75 -18.16 -4.38
CA PRO A 131 -13.56 -19.28 -3.91
C PRO A 131 -12.89 -20.59 -4.31
N GLU A 132 -12.73 -21.52 -3.37
CA GLU A 132 -12.37 -22.89 -3.73
C GLU A 132 -13.49 -23.43 -4.62
N ASN A 133 -13.18 -23.67 -5.90
CA ASN A 133 -14.10 -24.43 -6.72
C ASN A 133 -14.12 -25.85 -6.13
N GLU A 134 -15.23 -26.21 -5.46
CA GLU A 134 -15.53 -27.61 -5.16
C GLU A 134 -15.50 -28.37 -6.50
N ALA A 135 -14.49 -29.22 -6.66
CA ALA A 135 -14.29 -30.06 -7.82
C ALA A 135 -15.19 -31.31 -7.76
#